data_AF-A0A4Y4G862-F1
#
_entry.id   AF-A0A4Y4G862-F1
#
_cell.length_a   1.000
_cell.length_b   1.000
_cell.length_c   1.000
_cell.angle_alpha   90.00
_cell.angle_beta   90.00
_cell.angle_gamma   90.00
#
_symmetry.space_group_name_H-M   'P 1'
#
loop_
_entity.id
_entity.type
_entity.pdbx_description
1 polymer ?
#
loop_
_entity_poly.entity_id
_entity_poly.type
_entity_poly.pdbx_seq_one_letter_code
_entity_poly.pdbx_strand_id
1 'polypeptide(L)'
;MSESYNKKDILDILSKLYNNLPPQNYANLRDNVLQSADKITKGSNPLPIVNLLINELTDIIIDNVGHDIPSVIETTNISLKRWIKKHNKGLWISDYGSLYGGNIF
;
A
#
# COMPACT_ATOMS: atom_id res chain seq x y z
N MET A 1 20.89 -15.75 1.06
CA MET A 1 21.23 -14.40 1.56
C MET A 1 20.10 -13.48 1.16
N SER A 2 19.38 -13.00 2.18
CA SER A 2 18.24 -12.06 2.23
C SER A 2 17.15 -12.17 1.16
N GLU A 3 15.96 -12.56 1.62
CA GLU A 3 14.65 -12.15 1.12
C GLU A 3 14.69 -10.72 0.56
N SER A 4 15.06 -10.60 -0.70
CA SER A 4 14.85 -9.37 -1.43
C SER A 4 13.36 -9.35 -1.68
N TYR A 5 12.61 -8.67 -0.79
CA TYR A 5 11.28 -8.14 -1.11
C TYR A 5 11.34 -7.72 -2.57
N ASN A 6 10.50 -8.32 -3.41
CA ASN A 6 10.66 -8.19 -4.85
C ASN A 6 10.29 -6.75 -5.22
N LYS A 7 11.24 -5.81 -5.10
CA LYS A 7 11.03 -4.35 -5.17
C LYS A 7 10.34 -3.98 -6.47
N LYS A 8 10.67 -4.72 -7.53
CA LYS A 8 10.03 -4.64 -8.84
C LYS A 8 8.51 -4.81 -8.77
N ASP A 9 8.01 -5.81 -8.04
CA ASP A 9 6.56 -6.06 -7.95
C ASP A 9 5.82 -4.86 -7.33
N ILE A 10 6.41 -4.24 -6.31
CA ILE A 10 5.83 -3.06 -5.67
C ILE A 10 5.92 -1.84 -6.59
N LEU A 11 7.08 -1.60 -7.19
CA LEU A 11 7.27 -0.47 -8.11
C LEU A 11 6.34 -0.55 -9.32
N ASP A 12 6.08 -1.76 -9.84
CA ASP A 12 5.08 -1.98 -10.89
C ASP A 12 3.66 -1.64 -10.42
N ILE A 13 3.30 -2.02 -9.19
CA ILE A 13 2.00 -1.65 -8.59
C ILE A 13 1.88 -0.13 -8.44
N LEU A 14 2.90 0.53 -7.89
CA LEU A 14 2.93 1.98 -7.69
C LEU A 14 2.87 2.74 -9.01
N SER A 15 3.60 2.27 -10.02
CA SER A 15 3.58 2.84 -11.37
C SER A 15 2.18 2.75 -12.00
N LYS A 16 1.50 1.60 -11.85
CA LYS A 16 0.12 1.45 -12.32
C LYS A 16 -0.83 2.40 -11.61
N LEU A 17 -0.69 2.56 -10.29
CA LEU A 17 -1.48 3.53 -9.53
C LEU A 17 -1.26 4.94 -10.06
N TYR A 18 -0.01 5.40 -10.11
CA TYR A 18 0.33 6.76 -10.54
C TYR A 18 -0.20 7.11 -11.94
N ASN A 19 -0.02 6.19 -12.91
CA ASN A 19 -0.39 6.44 -14.30
C ASN A 19 -1.89 6.42 -14.57
N ASN A 20 -2.68 5.73 -13.73
CA ASN A 20 -4.12 5.59 -13.93
C ASN A 20 -4.96 6.39 -12.92
N LEU A 21 -4.33 7.11 -11.98
CA LEU A 21 -5.05 8.03 -11.11
C LEU A 21 -5.61 9.20 -11.91
N PRO A 22 -6.84 9.66 -11.64
CA PRO A 22 -7.35 10.90 -12.22
C PRO A 22 -6.43 12.08 -11.88
N PRO A 23 -6.20 13.01 -12.82
CA PRO A 23 -5.28 14.12 -12.62
C PRO A 23 -5.77 15.15 -11.58
N GLN A 24 -7.09 15.28 -11.37
CA GLN A 24 -7.65 16.42 -10.64
C GLN A 24 -8.01 16.17 -9.16
N ASN A 25 -8.09 14.92 -8.68
CA ASN A 25 -8.64 14.65 -7.33
C ASN A 25 -7.69 13.89 -6.38
N TYR A 26 -6.43 13.65 -6.77
CA TYR A 26 -5.52 12.76 -6.03
C TYR A 26 -4.07 13.26 -6.01
N ALA A 27 -3.85 14.58 -5.95
CA ALA A 27 -2.50 15.16 -5.94
C ALA A 27 -1.66 14.64 -4.75
N ASN A 28 -2.23 14.64 -3.54
CA ASN A 28 -1.55 14.12 -2.34
C ASN A 28 -1.16 12.64 -2.50
N LEU A 29 -2.09 11.81 -2.98
CA LEU A 29 -1.82 10.40 -3.23
C LEU A 29 -0.72 10.21 -4.29
N ARG A 30 -0.72 11.01 -5.36
CA ARG A 30 0.34 10.98 -6.39
C ARG A 30 1.71 11.30 -5.80
N ASP A 31 1.80 12.33 -4.96
CA ASP A 31 3.05 12.69 -4.29
C ASP A 31 3.50 11.59 -3.32
N ASN A 32 2.58 11.02 -2.55
CA ASN A 32 2.88 9.92 -1.63
C ASN A 32 3.37 8.66 -2.36
N VAL A 33 2.77 8.34 -3.51
CA VAL A 33 3.21 7.23 -4.37
C VAL A 33 4.62 7.47 -4.92
N LEU A 34 4.92 8.68 -5.40
CA LEU A 34 6.25 9.04 -5.89
C LEU A 34 7.30 8.97 -4.79
N GLN A 35 7.02 9.55 -3.62
CA GLN A 35 7.93 9.51 -2.47
C GLN A 35 8.17 8.07 -1.99
N SER A 36 7.13 7.24 -2.00
CA SER A 36 7.23 5.82 -1.65
C SER A 36 8.12 5.04 -2.62
N ALA A 37 7.93 5.26 -3.92
CA ALA A 37 8.75 4.64 -4.97
C ALA A 37 10.22 5.08 -4.87
N ASP A 38 10.48 6.37 -4.63
CA ASP A 38 11.83 6.91 -4.44
C ASP A 38 12.54 6.27 -3.23
N LYS A 39 11.84 6.17 -2.08
CA LYS A 39 12.36 5.52 -0.87
C LYS A 39 12.73 4.05 -1.13
N ILE A 40 11.87 3.29 -1.80
CA ILE A 40 12.11 1.87 -2.13
C ILE A 40 13.33 1.73 -3.06
N THR A 41 13.42 2.59 -4.07
CA THR A 41 14.52 2.63 -5.04
C THR A 41 15.86 2.95 -4.35
N LYS A 42 15.86 3.86 -3.37
CA LYS A 42 17.01 4.21 -2.53
C LYS A 42 17.38 3.14 -1.49
N GLY A 43 16.65 2.02 -1.43
CA GLY A 43 16.98 0.89 -0.58
C GLY A 43 16.21 0.80 0.74
N SER A 44 15.21 1.66 0.97
CA SER A 44 14.37 1.58 2.16
C SER A 44 13.58 0.26 2.19
N ASN A 45 13.28 -0.22 3.40
CA ASN A 45 12.43 -1.41 3.58
C ASN A 45 11.03 -1.14 3.00
N PRO A 46 10.56 -1.93 2.02
CA PRO A 46 9.26 -1.67 1.40
C PRO A 46 8.06 -1.98 2.30
N LEU A 47 8.19 -2.87 3.30
CA LEU A 47 7.07 -3.25 4.18
C LEU A 47 6.36 -2.07 4.86
N PRO A 48 7.06 -1.22 5.66
CA PRO A 48 6.41 -0.09 6.32
C PRO A 48 5.82 0.91 5.32
N ILE A 49 6.47 1.09 4.16
CA ILE A 49 6.01 1.99 3.10
C ILE A 49 4.70 1.47 2.50
N VAL A 50 4.63 0.17 2.19
CA VAL A 50 3.43 -0.46 1.64
C VAL A 50 2.27 -0.45 2.64
N ASN A 51 2.54 -0.64 3.94
CA ASN A 51 1.51 -0.50 4.97
C ASN A 51 0.88 0.89 5.02
N LEU A 52 1.71 1.94 4.99
CA LEU A 52 1.21 3.31 4.99
C LEU A 52 0.33 3.58 3.78
N LEU A 53 0.75 3.12 2.59
CA LEU A 53 -0.04 3.24 1.37
C LEU A 53 -1.34 2.45 1.42
N ILE A 54 -1.35 1.26 2.03
CA ILE A 54 -2.60 0.49 2.23
C ILE A 54 -3.58 1.27 3.12
N ASN A 55 -3.10 1.90 4.19
CA ASN A 55 -3.95 2.69 5.07
C ASN A 55 -4.52 3.90 4.32
N GLU A 56 -3.67 4.67 3.64
CA GLU A 56 -4.12 5.82 2.85
C GLU A 56 -5.15 5.44 1.76
N LEU A 57 -4.92 4.36 1.03
CA LEU A 57 -5.89 3.87 0.04
C LEU A 57 -7.18 3.37 0.69
N THR A 58 -7.10 2.80 1.89
CA THR A 58 -8.29 2.33 2.63
C THR A 58 -9.10 3.51 3.15
N ASP A 59 -8.45 4.56 3.66
CA ASP A 59 -9.11 5.80 4.09
C ASP A 59 -9.84 6.45 2.91
N ILE A 60 -9.18 6.56 1.75
CA ILE A 60 -9.83 7.08 0.52
C ILE A 60 -11.06 6.26 0.14
N ILE A 61 -11.00 4.92 0.22
CA ILE A 61 -12.14 4.05 -0.09
C ILE A 61 -13.28 4.29 0.92
N ILE A 62 -12.97 4.38 2.21
CA ILE A 62 -13.95 4.57 3.29
C ILE A 62 -14.62 5.95 3.19
N ASP A 63 -13.81 7.00 2.98
CA ASP A 63 -14.29 8.39 2.88
C ASP A 63 -15.18 8.62 1.65
N ASN A 64 -15.09 7.74 0.65
CA ASN A 64 -15.87 7.80 -0.59
C ASN A 64 -16.86 6.63 -0.71
N VAL A 65 -17.24 5.97 0.39
CA VAL A 65 -18.29 4.94 0.37
C VAL A 65 -19.59 5.54 -0.17
N GLY A 66 -20.13 4.94 -1.23
CA GLY A 66 -21.33 5.42 -1.91
C GLY A 66 -21.07 6.44 -3.02
N HIS A 67 -19.80 6.75 -3.30
CA HIS A 67 -19.36 7.59 -4.42
C HIS A 67 -18.44 6.79 -5.36
N ASP A 68 -18.40 7.19 -6.63
CA ASP A 68 -17.52 6.56 -7.62
C ASP A 68 -16.06 6.90 -7.33
N ILE A 69 -15.27 5.88 -6.98
CA ILE A 69 -13.82 5.98 -6.89
C ILE A 69 -13.15 5.32 -8.10
N PRO A 70 -11.97 5.80 -8.51
CA PRO A 70 -11.19 5.13 -9.56
C PRO A 70 -10.87 3.69 -9.17
N SER A 71 -11.21 2.74 -10.03
CA SER A 71 -10.95 1.30 -9.81
C SER A 71 -9.47 0.98 -9.59
N VAL A 72 -8.56 1.84 -10.05
CA VAL A 72 -7.13 1.72 -9.78
C VAL A 72 -6.81 1.79 -8.27
N ILE A 73 -7.58 2.55 -7.48
CA ILE A 73 -7.39 2.69 -6.04
C ILE A 73 -7.69 1.36 -5.34
N GLU A 74 -8.84 0.76 -5.65
CA GLU A 74 -9.25 -0.52 -5.09
C GLU A 74 -8.33 -1.67 -5.51
N THR A 75 -8.05 -1.76 -6.80
CA THR A 75 -7.18 -2.82 -7.36
C THR A 75 -5.76 -2.71 -6.81
N THR A 76 -5.25 -1.49 -6.59
CA THR A 76 -3.95 -1.27 -5.95
C THR A 76 -3.99 -1.68 -4.49
N ASN A 77 -5.00 -1.27 -3.72
CA ASN A 77 -5.14 -1.65 -2.31
C ASN A 77 -5.16 -3.18 -2.15
N ILE A 78 -5.93 -3.87 -2.97
CA ILE A 78 -5.99 -5.34 -2.99
C ILE A 78 -4.62 -5.96 -3.32
N SER A 79 -3.92 -5.40 -4.32
CA SER A 79 -2.61 -5.91 -4.76
C SER A 79 -1.55 -5.74 -3.68
N LEU A 80 -1.51 -4.59 -3.00
CA LEU A 80 -0.60 -4.32 -1.89
C LEU A 80 -0.90 -5.23 -0.68
N LYS A 81 -2.17 -5.40 -0.30
CA LYS A 81 -2.59 -6.34 0.76
C LYS A 81 -2.16 -7.78 0.44
N ARG A 82 -2.33 -8.23 -0.80
CA ARG A 82 -1.87 -9.55 -1.26
C ARG A 82 -0.35 -9.69 -1.22
N TRP A 83 0.37 -8.63 -1.61
CA TRP A 83 1.82 -8.60 -1.56
C TRP A 83 2.31 -8.78 -0.12
N ILE A 84 1.78 -8.00 0.84
CA ILE A 84 2.09 -8.18 2.27
C ILE A 84 1.77 -9.60 2.74
N LYS A 85 0.60 -10.14 2.39
CA LYS A 85 0.20 -11.50 2.79
C LYS A 85 1.16 -12.57 2.24
N LYS A 86 1.65 -12.40 1.01
CA LYS A 86 2.63 -13.31 0.39
C LYS A 86 3.98 -13.26 1.13
N HIS A 87 4.42 -12.06 1.49
CA HIS A 87 5.68 -11.84 2.20
C HIS A 87 5.61 -12.17 3.70
N ASN A 88 4.43 -12.12 4.31
CA ASN A 88 4.23 -12.46 5.72
C ASN A 88 3.69 -13.88 5.97
N LYS A 89 3.80 -14.81 5.02
CA LYS A 89 3.54 -16.25 5.26
C LYS A 89 4.51 -16.91 6.28
N GLY A 90 5.24 -16.13 7.06
CA GLY A 90 5.90 -16.52 8.31
C GLY A 90 5.39 -15.83 9.60
N LEU A 91 4.67 -14.69 9.55
CA LEU A 91 4.34 -13.89 10.75
C LEU A 91 3.07 -13.04 10.56
N TRP A 92 1.89 -13.66 10.44
CA TRP A 92 0.61 -12.91 10.39
C TRP A 92 -0.36 -13.16 11.54
N ILE A 93 0.02 -13.89 12.60
CA ILE A 93 -0.96 -14.25 13.65
C ILE A 93 -0.70 -13.56 15.00
N SER A 94 0.51 -13.09 15.32
CA SER A 94 0.81 -12.62 16.69
C SER A 94 1.06 -11.11 16.81
N ASP A 95 1.81 -10.48 15.89
CA ASP A 95 2.46 -9.20 16.26
C ASP A 95 1.73 -7.93 15.80
N TYR A 96 0.72 -8.02 14.92
CA TYR A 96 -0.10 -6.85 14.56
C TYR A 96 -1.15 -6.49 15.61
N GLY A 97 -1.52 -7.42 16.50
CA GLY A 97 -2.32 -7.10 17.69
C GLY A 97 -1.56 -6.29 18.75
N SER A 98 -0.23 -6.24 18.65
CA SER A 98 0.66 -5.58 19.61
C SER A 98 0.98 -4.12 19.26
N LEU A 99 1.10 -3.79 17.96
CA LEU A 99 1.47 -2.44 17.53
C LEU A 99 0.30 -1.44 17.53
N TYR A 100 -0.93 -1.92 17.46
CA TYR A 100 -2.16 -1.11 17.52
C TYR A 100 -3.04 -1.56 18.70
N GLY A 101 -2.42 -1.75 19.87
CA GLY A 101 -3.07 -2.28 21.06
C GLY A 101 -4.51 -1.78 21.25
N GLY A 102 -5.42 -2.72 21.45
CA GLY A 102 -6.81 -2.38 21.79
C GLY A 102 -7.83 -3.32 21.17
N ASN A 103 -8.01 -4.47 21.81
CA ASN A 103 -9.31 -5.03 22.16
C ASN A 103 -10.40 -4.99 21.07
N ILE A 104 -10.59 -6.10 20.35
CA ILE A 104 -11.87 -6.34 19.68
C ILE A 104 -12.28 -7.79 19.97
N PHE A 105 -13.46 -7.89 20.58
CA PHE A 105 -14.12 -9.05 21.19
C PHE A 105 -14.13 -10.33 20.38
#